data_AF-A0A0R2F7W4-F1
#
_entry.id   AF-A0A0R2F7W4-F1
#
_cell.length_a   1.000
_cell.length_b   1.000
_cell.length_c   1.000
_cell.angle_alpha   90.00
_cell.angle_beta   90.00
_cell.angle_gamma   90.00
#
_symmetry.space_group_name_H-M   'P 1'
#
loop_
_entity.id
_entity.type
_entity.pdbx_description
1 polymer ?
#
loop_
_entity_poly.entity_id
_entity_poly.type
_entity_poly.pdbx_seq_one_letter_code
_entity_poly.pdbx_strand_id
1 'polypeptide(L)'
;MSVKKWNTIFTIAVPVGVALIFILTRILTGPHTRLLAWIGMFVWLIGSQVWQSRVTKRRYEAQSKLWALADERGLSTKTVRQLVPQYSEHDLDESRPENHRFLMNKAAIKTLAEKLPAQQAPVKKHHRK
;
A
#
# COMPACT_ATOMS: atom_id res chain seq x y z
N MET A 1 -7.54 0.19 5.82
CA MET A 1 -8.02 1.45 5.20
C MET A 1 -7.90 1.30 3.69
N SER A 2 -9.00 1.39 2.94
CA SER A 2 -8.99 1.21 1.47
C SER A 2 -8.01 2.19 0.82
N VAL A 3 -7.34 1.76 -0.27
CA VAL A 3 -6.42 2.58 -1.06
C VAL A 3 -7.08 3.89 -1.47
N LYS A 4 -8.38 3.84 -1.81
CA LYS A 4 -9.19 5.04 -2.11
C LYS A 4 -9.24 6.00 -0.93
N LYS A 5 -9.56 5.52 0.29
CA LYS A 5 -9.63 6.38 1.49
C LYS A 5 -8.28 6.99 1.86
N TRP A 6 -7.19 6.23 1.76
CA TRP A 6 -5.85 6.77 2.01
C TRP A 6 -5.46 7.81 0.96
N ASN A 7 -5.77 7.54 -0.31
CA ASN A 7 -5.52 8.47 -1.40
C ASN A 7 -6.35 9.76 -1.23
N THR A 8 -7.63 9.66 -0.88
CA THR A 8 -8.50 10.82 -0.58
C THR A 8 -7.97 11.65 0.58
N ILE A 9 -7.57 11.02 1.70
CA ILE A 9 -7.00 11.74 2.84
C ILE A 9 -5.71 12.46 2.43
N PHE A 10 -4.83 11.79 1.69
CA PHE A 10 -3.58 12.39 1.26
C PHE A 10 -3.81 13.53 0.25
N THR A 11 -4.76 13.37 -0.67
CA THR A 11 -5.13 14.38 -1.68
C THR A 11 -5.81 15.61 -1.06
N ILE A 12 -6.41 15.48 0.12
CA ILE A 12 -7.04 16.62 0.83
C ILE A 12 -6.07 17.22 1.86
N ALA A 13 -5.47 16.39 2.71
CA ALA A 13 -4.62 16.86 3.81
C ALA A 13 -3.33 17.53 3.33
N VAL A 14 -2.74 17.06 2.23
CA VAL A 14 -1.52 17.65 1.67
C VAL A 14 -1.76 19.07 1.14
N PRO A 15 -2.74 19.35 0.26
CA PRO A 15 -3.00 20.72 -0.18
C PRO A 15 -3.48 21.65 0.93
N VAL A 16 -4.24 21.16 1.91
CA VAL A 16 -4.63 21.97 3.09
C VAL A 16 -3.40 22.35 3.93
N GLY A 17 -2.50 21.40 4.18
CA GLY A 17 -1.24 21.66 4.89
C GLY A 17 -0.34 22.65 4.14
N VAL A 18 -0.25 22.52 2.81
CA VAL A 18 0.52 23.45 1.97
C VAL A 18 -0.11 24.84 1.94
N ALA A 19 -1.43 24.95 1.86
CA ALA A 19 -2.13 26.23 1.93
C ALA A 19 -1.88 26.95 3.27
N LEU A 20 -1.88 26.20 4.38
CA LEU A 20 -1.53 26.74 5.70
C LEU A 20 -0.09 27.24 5.77
N ILE A 21 0.88 26.46 5.27
CA ILE A 21 2.29 26.88 5.19
C ILE A 21 2.43 28.13 4.31
N PHE A 22 1.69 28.21 3.20
CA PHE A 22 1.67 29.35 2.28
C PHE A 22 1.09 30.61 2.95
N ILE A 23 0.02 30.47 3.73
CA ILE A 23 -0.55 31.58 4.52
C ILE A 23 0.44 32.03 5.59
N LEU A 24 1.07 31.11 6.32
CA LEU A 24 2.09 31.41 7.33
C LEU A 24 3.32 32.12 6.72
N THR A 25 3.86 31.59 5.61
CA THR A 25 4.99 32.22 4.93
C THR A 25 4.62 33.57 4.31
N ARG A 26 3.39 33.76 3.83
CA ARG A 26 2.88 35.07 3.38
C ARG A 26 2.83 36.11 4.50
N ILE A 27 2.50 35.70 5.73
CA ILE A 27 2.47 36.61 6.89
C ILE A 27 3.89 36.98 7.34
N LEU A 28 4.82 36.01 7.31
CA LEU A 28 6.20 36.17 7.83
C LEU A 28 7.19 36.76 6.82
N THR A 29 7.01 36.52 5.52
CA THR A 29 7.93 36.96 4.48
C THR A 29 7.14 37.72 3.42
N GLY A 30 7.46 39.01 3.24
CA GLY A 30 6.73 39.92 2.36
C GLY A 30 6.68 39.50 0.87
N PRO A 31 6.20 40.37 -0.03
CA PRO A 31 5.77 40.02 -1.38
C PRO A 31 6.82 39.34 -2.28
N HIS A 32 8.11 39.42 -1.95
CA HIS A 32 9.21 38.84 -2.71
C HIS A 32 9.33 37.30 -2.62
N THR A 33 8.78 36.64 -1.60
CA THR A 33 8.88 35.16 -1.46
C THR A 33 7.72 34.41 -2.13
N ARG A 34 6.71 35.12 -2.64
CA ARG A 34 5.52 34.53 -3.28
C ARG A 34 5.86 33.55 -4.39
N LEU A 35 6.77 33.91 -5.29
CA LEU A 35 7.10 33.09 -6.45
C LEU A 35 7.83 31.80 -6.04
N LEU A 36 8.76 31.91 -5.08
CA LEU A 36 9.47 30.76 -4.50
C LEU A 36 8.52 29.82 -3.74
N ALA A 37 7.55 30.37 -3.00
CA ALA A 37 6.55 29.57 -2.30
C ALA A 37 5.64 28.81 -3.29
N TRP A 38 5.27 29.43 -4.41
CA TRP A 38 4.51 28.77 -5.48
C TRP A 38 5.31 27.66 -6.16
N ILE A 39 6.57 27.93 -6.51
CA ILE A 39 7.47 26.92 -7.10
C ILE A 39 7.66 25.75 -6.13
N GLY A 40 7.93 26.05 -4.85
CA GLY A 40 8.04 25.04 -3.79
C GLY A 40 6.78 24.19 -3.65
N MET A 41 5.59 24.81 -3.71
CA MET A 41 4.31 24.10 -3.67
C MET A 41 4.14 23.17 -4.88
N PHE A 42 4.44 23.62 -6.10
CA PHE A 42 4.32 22.78 -7.30
C PHE A 42 5.32 21.62 -7.28
N VAL A 43 6.58 21.88 -6.95
CA VAL A 43 7.60 20.83 -6.82
C VAL A 43 7.21 19.82 -5.75
N TRP A 44 6.67 20.28 -4.61
CA TRP A 44 6.18 19.41 -3.56
C TRP A 44 4.98 18.57 -3.99
N LEU A 45 3.97 19.16 -4.64
CA LEU A 45 2.80 18.43 -5.12
C LEU A 45 3.19 17.34 -6.13
N ILE A 46 4.05 17.68 -7.10
CA ILE A 46 4.55 16.73 -8.10
C ILE A 46 5.39 15.64 -7.41
N GLY A 47 6.32 16.02 -6.54
CA GLY A 47 7.17 15.09 -5.80
C GLY A 47 6.35 14.13 -4.93
N SER A 48 5.32 14.65 -4.27
CA SER A 48 4.42 13.87 -3.40
C SER A 48 3.58 12.86 -4.20
N GLN A 49 3.00 13.28 -5.33
CA GLN A 49 2.29 12.39 -6.25
C GLN A 49 3.19 11.29 -6.82
N VAL A 50 4.39 11.66 -7.28
CA VAL A 50 5.36 10.69 -7.82
C VAL A 50 5.82 9.72 -6.74
N TRP A 51 6.11 10.20 -5.53
CA TRP A 51 6.50 9.35 -4.41
C TRP A 51 5.37 8.39 -4.02
N GLN A 52 4.14 8.90 -3.91
CA GLN A 52 2.98 8.10 -3.59
C GLN A 52 2.71 7.01 -4.64
N SER A 53 2.80 7.36 -5.92
CA SER A 53 2.67 6.42 -7.03
C SER A 53 3.75 5.33 -6.96
N ARG A 54 5.02 5.70 -6.75
CA ARG A 54 6.12 4.74 -6.58
C ARG A 54 5.94 3.83 -5.37
N VAL A 55 5.53 4.36 -4.22
CA VAL A 55 5.30 3.57 -3.00
C VAL A 55 4.15 2.59 -3.19
N THR A 56 3.07 3.03 -3.83
CA THR A 56 1.90 2.20 -4.11
C THR A 56 2.24 1.09 -5.09
N LYS A 57 2.96 1.40 -6.18
CA LYS A 57 3.43 0.41 -7.16
C LYS A 57 4.35 -0.63 -6.52
N ARG A 58 5.33 -0.22 -5.70
CA ARG A 58 6.20 -1.14 -4.97
C ARG A 58 5.42 -2.07 -4.02
N ARG A 59 4.37 -1.56 -3.37
CA ARG A 59 3.51 -2.38 -2.51
C ARG A 59 2.71 -3.40 -3.30
N TYR A 60 2.15 -3.00 -4.44
CA TYR A 60 1.48 -3.93 -5.36
C TYR A 60 2.43 -5.02 -5.85
N GLU A 61 3.65 -4.65 -6.28
CA GLU A 61 4.65 -5.62 -6.72
C GLU A 61 5.01 -6.62 -5.60
N ALA A 62 5.26 -6.14 -4.38
CA ALA A 62 5.55 -7.01 -3.24
C ALA A 62 4.38 -7.97 -2.92
N GLN A 63 3.15 -7.47 -2.96
CA GLN A 63 1.95 -8.28 -2.71
C GLN A 63 1.71 -9.31 -3.82
N SER A 64 1.92 -8.93 -5.09
CA SER A 64 1.81 -9.85 -6.23
C SER A 64 2.82 -11.00 -6.13
N LYS A 65 4.06 -10.72 -5.73
CA LYS A 65 5.09 -11.75 -5.52
C LYS A 65 4.73 -12.72 -4.40
N LEU A 66 4.12 -12.24 -3.33
CA LEU A 66 3.66 -13.11 -2.24
C LEU A 66 2.53 -14.02 -2.67
N TRP A 67 1.57 -13.52 -3.45
CA TRP A 67 0.49 -14.35 -3.99
C TRP A 67 1.01 -15.35 -5.01
N ALA A 68 1.94 -14.97 -5.90
CA ALA A 68 2.60 -15.90 -6.79
C ALA A 68 3.31 -17.04 -6.03
N LEU A 69 4.03 -16.71 -4.95
CA LEU A 69 4.68 -17.71 -4.10
C LEU A 69 3.67 -18.58 -3.34
N ALA A 70 2.53 -18.01 -2.93
CA ALA A 70 1.43 -18.76 -2.33
C ALA A 70 0.86 -19.78 -3.32
N ASP A 71 0.60 -19.36 -4.56
CA ASP A 71 0.03 -20.19 -5.62
C ASP A 71 1.03 -21.27 -6.06
N GLU A 72 2.33 -20.96 -6.20
CA GLU A 72 3.39 -21.97 -6.44
C GLU A 72 3.45 -23.04 -5.36
N ARG A 73 3.15 -22.68 -4.12
CA ARG A 73 3.10 -23.59 -2.97
C ARG A 73 1.75 -24.28 -2.79
N GLY A 74 0.76 -23.99 -3.64
CA GLY A 74 -0.60 -24.52 -3.55
C GLY A 74 -1.36 -24.05 -2.29
N LEU A 75 -0.97 -22.92 -1.71
CA LEU A 75 -1.57 -22.38 -0.50
C LEU A 75 -2.88 -21.66 -0.84
N SER A 76 -3.98 -22.13 -0.26
CA SER A 76 -5.28 -21.48 -0.41
C SER A 76 -5.36 -20.17 0.38
N THR A 77 -6.30 -19.30 0.02
CA THR A 77 -6.63 -18.06 0.76
C THR A 77 -6.89 -18.32 2.25
N LYS A 78 -7.46 -19.49 2.59
CA LYS A 78 -7.70 -19.90 3.98
C LYS A 78 -6.41 -20.14 4.76
N THR A 79 -5.40 -20.71 4.11
CA THR A 79 -4.08 -20.95 4.73
C THR A 79 -3.33 -19.64 4.92
N VAL A 80 -3.40 -18.75 3.93
CA VAL A 80 -2.85 -17.38 4.04
C VAL A 80 -3.54 -16.59 5.15
N ARG A 81 -4.86 -16.77 5.34
CA ARG A 81 -5.61 -16.18 6.46
C ARG A 81 -5.12 -16.62 7.83
N GLN A 82 -4.69 -17.88 7.99
CA GLN A 82 -4.13 -18.35 9.26
C GLN A 82 -2.83 -17.61 9.62
N LEU A 83 -2.05 -17.19 8.62
CA LEU A 83 -0.84 -16.39 8.83
C LEU A 83 -1.15 -14.92 9.14
N VAL A 84 -2.27 -14.41 8.62
CA VAL A 84 -2.68 -13.02 8.77
C VAL A 84 -4.17 -12.93 9.14
N PRO A 85 -4.50 -13.29 10.40
CA PRO A 85 -5.89 -13.41 10.84
C PRO A 85 -6.62 -12.08 10.91
N GLN A 86 -5.89 -10.95 10.87
CA GLN A 86 -6.49 -9.61 10.87
C GLN A 86 -7.25 -9.25 9.58
N TYR A 87 -7.15 -10.06 8.52
CA TYR A 87 -7.88 -9.85 7.27
C TYR A 87 -8.92 -10.94 7.05
N SER A 88 -10.08 -10.54 6.53
CA SER A 88 -11.11 -11.49 6.12
C SER A 88 -10.68 -12.23 4.84
N GLU A 89 -11.30 -13.38 4.55
CA GLU A 89 -11.08 -14.10 3.29
C GLU A 89 -11.42 -13.22 2.08
N HIS A 90 -12.42 -12.36 2.23
CA HIS A 90 -12.80 -11.39 1.21
C HIS A 90 -11.71 -10.34 0.98
N ASP A 91 -11.17 -9.72 2.03
CA ASP A 91 -10.07 -8.74 1.90
C ASP A 91 -8.82 -9.38 1.27
N LEU A 92 -8.56 -10.63 1.62
CA LEU A 92 -7.46 -11.43 1.07
C LEU A 92 -7.66 -11.72 -0.42
N ASP A 93 -8.88 -12.06 -0.83
CA ASP A 93 -9.22 -12.29 -2.22
C ASP A 93 -9.16 -11.00 -3.06
N GLU A 94 -9.63 -9.88 -2.51
CA GLU A 94 -9.49 -8.55 -3.12
C GLU A 94 -8.04 -8.07 -3.22
N SER A 95 -7.15 -8.68 -2.43
CA SER A 95 -5.71 -8.41 -2.43
C SER A 95 -4.96 -9.19 -3.53
N ARG A 96 -5.61 -10.15 -4.19
CA ARG A 96 -4.99 -10.87 -5.30
C ARG A 96 -4.61 -9.91 -6.43
N PRO A 97 -3.53 -10.20 -7.18
CA PRO A 97 -3.12 -9.40 -8.33
C PRO A 97 -4.15 -9.41 -9.47
N GLU A 98 -5.21 -10.21 -9.41
CA GLU A 98 -6.31 -10.13 -10.39
C GLU A 98 -7.28 -8.99 -10.05
N ASN A 99 -7.51 -8.75 -8.76
CA ASN A 99 -8.53 -7.82 -8.29
C ASN A 99 -7.98 -6.40 -8.06
N HIS A 100 -6.74 -6.25 -7.57
CA HIS A 100 -6.11 -4.95 -7.28
C HIS A 100 -6.98 -3.96 -6.44
N ARG A 101 -7.92 -4.46 -5.63
CA ARG A 101 -8.84 -3.62 -4.85
C ARG A 101 -8.32 -3.33 -3.46
N PHE A 102 -7.49 -4.22 -2.93
CA PHE A 102 -7.00 -4.17 -1.57
C PHE A 102 -5.46 -4.22 -1.50
N LEU A 103 -4.87 -3.30 -0.75
CA LEU A 103 -3.46 -3.35 -0.38
C LEU A 103 -3.34 -3.70 1.09
N MET A 104 -2.63 -4.79 1.36
CA MET A 104 -2.29 -5.20 2.71
C MET A 104 -1.34 -4.20 3.37
N ASN A 105 -1.40 -4.15 4.71
CA ASN A 105 -0.44 -3.36 5.47
C ASN A 105 0.98 -3.94 5.32
N LYS A 106 1.99 -3.08 5.38
CA LYS A 106 3.42 -3.48 5.32
C LYS A 106 3.76 -4.57 6.35
N ALA A 107 3.20 -4.48 7.55
CA ALA A 107 3.43 -5.48 8.60
C ALA A 107 2.95 -6.87 8.15
N ALA A 108 1.75 -6.96 7.56
CA ALA A 108 1.20 -8.21 7.06
C ALA A 108 2.01 -8.78 5.89
N ILE A 109 2.41 -7.93 4.94
CA ILE A 109 3.28 -8.32 3.82
C ILE A 109 4.61 -8.86 4.36
N LYS A 110 5.18 -8.25 5.40
CA LYS A 110 6.41 -8.73 6.04
C LYS A 110 6.19 -10.08 6.74
N THR A 111 5.12 -10.23 7.52
CA THR A 111 4.78 -11.50 8.17
C THR A 111 4.55 -12.63 7.16
N LEU A 112 3.88 -12.34 6.05
CA LEU A 112 3.70 -13.28 4.94
C LEU A 112 5.04 -13.63 4.30
N ALA A 113 5.89 -12.64 4.00
CA ALA A 113 7.21 -12.88 3.41
C ALA A 113 8.11 -13.77 4.29
N GLU A 114 8.01 -13.65 5.62
CA GLU A 114 8.78 -14.46 6.56
C GLU A 114 8.20 -15.87 6.75
N LYS A 115 6.86 -16.00 6.78
CA LYS A 115 6.20 -17.26 7.14
C LYS A 115 5.74 -18.11 5.96
N LEU A 116 5.43 -17.52 4.80
CA LEU A 116 5.08 -18.29 3.60
C LEU A 116 6.18 -19.25 3.14
N PRO A 117 7.48 -18.88 3.11
CA PRO A 117 8.52 -19.78 2.63
C PRO A 117 8.59 -21.09 3.43
N ALA A 118 8.24 -21.01 4.72
CA ALA A 118 8.21 -22.14 5.65
C ALA A 118 6.91 -22.96 5.59
N GLN A 119 5.85 -22.46 4.94
CA GLN A 119 4.62 -23.22 4.72
C GLN A 119 4.64 -23.89 3.34
N GLN A 120 4.43 -25.20 3.34
CA GLN A 120 4.12 -25.98 2.15
C GLN A 120 2.68 -26.45 2.28
N ALA A 121 1.93 -26.49 1.16
CA ALA A 121 0.60 -27.09 1.18
C ALA A 121 0.68 -28.50 1.78
N PRO A 122 -0.30 -28.91 2.60
CA PRO A 122 -0.34 -30.27 3.10
C PRO A 122 -0.42 -31.21 1.91
N VAL A 123 0.67 -31.96 1.67
CA VAL A 123 0.70 -33.02 0.67
C VAL A 123 -0.45 -33.95 1.00
N LYS A 124 -1.48 -34.00 0.13
CA LYS A 124 -2.55 -34.99 0.23
C LYS A 124 -1.86 -36.36 0.16
N LYS A 125 -1.67 -37.02 1.31
CA LYS A 125 -1.33 -38.44 1.34
C LYS A 125 -2.49 -39.16 0.68
N HIS A 126 -2.28 -39.59 -0.57
CA HIS A 126 -3.20 -40.48 -1.26
C HIS A 126 -3.18 -41.80 -0.47
N HIS A 127 -4.11 -41.96 0.48
CA HIS A 127 -4.36 -43.24 1.11
C HIS A 127 -5.04 -44.11 0.05
N ARG A 128 -4.23 -44.87 -0.70
CA ARG A 128 -4.73 -45.94 -1.55
C ARG A 128 -5.26 -47.01 -0.59
N LYS A 129 -6.57 -47.24 -0.66
CA LYS A 129 -7.25 -48.37 -0.02
C LYS A 129 -6.78 -49.67 -0.65
#